data_AF-A0A2A2F9Q8-F1
#
_entry.id   AF-A0A2A2F9Q8-F1
#
_cell.length_a   1.000
_cell.length_b   1.000
_cell.length_c   1.000
_cell.angle_alpha   90.00
_cell.angle_beta   90.00
_cell.angle_gamma   90.00
#
_symmetry.space_group_name_H-M   'P 1'
#
loop_
_entity.id
_entity.type
_entity.pdbx_description
1 polymer ?
#
loop_
_entity_poly.entity_id
_entity_poly.type
_entity_poly.pdbx_seq_one_letter_code
_entity_poly.pdbx_strand_id
1 'polypeptide(L)'
;MLISAVPFLGYIVIGGVLTLVESRWAPENFLSMTADPGFVLTGTLVCLFIVEATASFILYYLLTGFENERSQFVLLMSYIGLGFGGAALRVFIPSCIAFLTSWL
;
A
#
# COMPACT_ATOMS: atom_id res chain seq x y z
N MET A 1 5.06 8.07 1.61
CA MET A 1 3.85 7.53 2.25
C MET A 1 2.60 8.40 2.04
N LEU A 2 2.58 9.69 2.42
CA LEU A 2 1.39 10.54 2.19
C LEU A 2 0.98 10.65 0.71
N ILE A 3 1.97 10.76 -0.18
CA ILE A 3 1.75 10.88 -1.64
C ILE A 3 1.06 9.65 -2.23
N SER A 4 1.23 8.45 -1.64
CA SER A 4 0.58 7.21 -2.11
C SER A 4 -0.68 6.85 -1.32
N ALA A 5 -0.71 7.14 -0.01
CA ALA A 5 -1.85 6.82 0.84
C ALA A 5 -3.07 7.70 0.54
N VAL A 6 -2.87 8.98 0.25
CA VAL A 6 -3.96 9.92 -0.10
C VAL A 6 -4.71 9.48 -1.36
N PRO A 7 -4.05 9.19 -2.50
CA PRO A 7 -4.77 8.73 -3.69
C PRO A 7 -5.41 7.34 -3.50
N PHE A 8 -4.81 6.44 -2.72
CA PHE A 8 -5.42 5.14 -2.43
C PHE A 8 -6.69 5.26 -1.57
N LEU A 9 -6.65 6.07 -0.51
CA LEU A 9 -7.84 6.34 0.32
C LEU A 9 -8.89 7.12 -0.48
N GLY A 10 -8.46 8.09 -1.29
CA GLY A 10 -9.34 8.81 -2.22
C GLY A 10 -10.01 7.85 -3.20
N TYR A 11 -9.27 6.89 -3.75
CA TYR A 11 -9.81 5.84 -4.63
C TYR A 11 -10.87 5.01 -3.92
N ILE A 12 -10.62 4.56 -2.69
CA ILE A 12 -11.59 3.76 -1.92
C ILE A 12 -12.86 4.57 -1.63
N VAL A 13 -12.72 5.82 -1.18
CA VAL A 13 -13.87 6.65 -0.79
C VAL A 13 -14.67 7.08 -2.02
N ILE A 14 -14.01 7.63 -3.04
CA ILE A 14 -14.66 8.11 -4.26
C ILE A 14 -15.22 6.93 -5.05
N GLY A 15 -14.44 5.87 -5.23
CA GLY A 15 -14.87 4.63 -5.87
C GLY A 15 -16.09 4.06 -5.17
N GLY A 16 -16.04 3.89 -3.85
CA GLY A 16 -17.16 3.37 -3.06
C GLY A 16 -18.44 4.21 -3.17
N VAL A 17 -18.33 5.54 -3.14
CA VAL A 17 -19.47 6.44 -3.34
C VAL A 17 -20.06 6.27 -4.75
N LEU A 18 -19.21 6.19 -5.78
CA LEU A 18 -19.67 6.02 -7.16
C LEU A 18 -20.37 4.67 -7.36
N THR A 19 -19.87 3.59 -6.77
CA THR A 19 -20.49 2.27 -6.83
C THR A 19 -21.84 2.23 -6.12
N LEU A 20 -21.96 2.91 -4.97
CA LEU A 20 -23.22 2.99 -4.22
C LEU A 20 -24.32 3.77 -4.95
N VAL A 21 -23.96 4.77 -5.76
CA VAL A 21 -24.91 5.59 -6.52
C VAL A 21 -25.15 5.03 -7.93
N GLU A 22 -24.62 3.84 -8.24
CA GLU A 22 -24.71 3.20 -9.57
C GLU A 22 -24.29 4.16 -10.71
N SER A 23 -23.27 4.98 -10.44
CA SER A 23 -22.79 5.96 -11.41
C SER A 23 -22.16 5.27 -12.61
N ARG A 24 -22.34 5.85 -13.81
CA ARG A 24 -21.66 5.39 -15.03
C ARG A 24 -20.13 5.45 -14.95
N TRP A 25 -19.59 6.20 -13.99
CA TRP A 25 -18.14 6.34 -13.77
C TRP A 25 -17.63 5.42 -12.65
N ALA A 26 -18.50 4.58 -12.09
CA ALA A 26 -18.09 3.61 -11.09
C ALA A 26 -17.16 2.55 -11.71
N PRO A 27 -16.12 2.09 -10.98
CA PRO A 27 -15.30 0.97 -11.44
C PRO A 27 -16.16 -0.29 -11.56
N GLU A 28 -16.14 -0.93 -12.73
CA GLU A 28 -16.99 -2.10 -13.03
C GLU A 28 -16.75 -3.28 -12.06
N ASN A 29 -15.51 -3.45 -11.59
CA ASN A 29 -15.12 -4.51 -10.66
C ASN A 29 -14.43 -3.93 -9.41
N PHE A 30 -15.04 -2.92 -8.79
CA PHE A 30 -14.46 -2.19 -7.65
C PHE A 30 -13.83 -3.11 -6.59
N LEU A 31 -12.59 -2.81 -6.20
CA LEU A 31 -11.76 -3.57 -5.23
C LEU A 31 -11.33 -4.98 -5.67
N SER A 32 -11.56 -5.35 -6.92
CA SER A 32 -11.08 -6.62 -7.46
C SER A 32 -9.55 -6.63 -7.59
N MET A 33 -8.90 -7.64 -7.04
CA MET A 33 -7.45 -7.80 -7.16
C MET A 33 -6.98 -8.20 -8.57
N THR A 34 -7.90 -8.50 -9.49
CA THR A 34 -7.57 -8.93 -10.86
C THR A 34 -8.19 -8.04 -11.93
N ALA A 35 -9.35 -7.46 -11.64
CA ALA A 35 -10.14 -6.72 -12.62
C ALA A 35 -10.22 -5.21 -12.32
N ASP A 36 -9.65 -4.74 -11.20
CA ASP A 36 -9.57 -3.33 -10.86
C ASP A 36 -8.11 -2.82 -10.93
N PRO A 37 -7.69 -2.27 -12.08
CA PRO A 37 -6.33 -1.79 -12.25
C PRO A 37 -6.00 -0.59 -11.36
N GLY A 38 -7.00 0.26 -11.06
CA GLY A 38 -6.83 1.41 -10.18
C GLY A 38 -6.50 0.97 -8.76
N PHE A 39 -7.27 0.01 -8.23
CA PHE A 39 -7.06 -0.58 -6.92
C PHE A 39 -5.71 -1.30 -6.81
N VAL A 40 -5.37 -2.14 -7.80
CA VAL A 40 -4.14 -2.92 -7.79
C VAL A 40 -2.91 -2.01 -7.85
N LEU A 41 -2.89 -0.99 -8.72
CA LEU A 41 -1.75 -0.07 -8.84
C LEU A 41 -1.55 0.78 -7.59
N THR A 42 -2.62 1.43 -7.12
CA THR A 42 -2.54 2.32 -5.95
C THR A 42 -2.26 1.53 -4.68
N GLY A 43 -2.84 0.33 -4.53
CA GLY A 43 -2.55 -0.59 -3.44
C GLY A 43 -1.10 -1.06 -3.44
N THR A 44 -0.55 -1.44 -4.60
CA THR A 44 0.87 -1.83 -4.75
C THR A 44 1.80 -0.69 -4.35
N LEU A 45 1.53 0.53 -4.82
CA LEU A 45 2.32 1.72 -4.47
C LEU A 45 2.30 1.99 -2.97
N VAL A 46 1.13 1.94 -2.32
CA VAL A 46 1.04 2.12 -0.86
C VAL A 46 1.86 1.07 -0.14
N CYS A 47 1.73 -0.21 -0.52
CA CYS A 47 2.48 -1.30 0.10
C CYS A 47 3.99 -1.13 -0.06
N LEU A 48 4.47 -0.73 -1.25
CA LEU A 48 5.88 -0.42 -1.50
C LEU A 48 6.37 0.67 -0.55
N PHE A 49 5.65 1.80 -0.46
CA PHE A 49 6.04 2.89 0.43
C PHE A 49 6.00 2.51 1.91
N ILE A 50 5.09 1.63 2.34
CA ILE A 50 5.07 1.11 3.71
C ILE A 50 6.33 0.28 3.98
N VAL A 51 6.67 -0.63 3.07
CA VAL A 51 7.88 -1.48 3.19
C VAL A 51 9.13 -0.60 3.21
N GLU A 52 9.27 0.34 2.28
CA GLU A 52 10.42 1.24 2.22
C GLU A 52 10.56 2.11 3.46
N ALA A 53 9.46 2.72 3.92
CA ALA A 53 9.49 3.58 5.11
C ALA A 53 9.86 2.77 6.36
N THR A 54 9.24 1.61 6.56
CA THR A 54 9.47 0.76 7.73
C THR A 54 10.87 0.15 7.72
N ALA A 55 11.37 -0.29 6.56
CA ALA A 55 12.76 -0.73 6.40
C ALA A 55 13.75 0.40 6.69
N SER A 56 13.47 1.62 6.22
CA SER A 56 14.33 2.78 6.47
C SER A 56 14.39 3.14 7.95
N PHE A 57 13.28 3.06 8.68
CA PHE A 57 13.29 3.29 10.14
C PHE A 57 14.06 2.21 10.88
N ILE A 58 13.89 0.93 10.52
CA ILE A 58 14.67 -0.16 11.12
C ILE A 58 16.16 0.09 10.90
N LEU A 59 16.56 0.41 9.66
CA LEU A 59 17.95 0.65 9.31
C LEU A 59 18.52 1.88 10.01
N TYR A 60 17.74 2.96 10.14
CA TYR A 60 18.10 4.15 10.90
C TYR A 60 18.42 3.80 12.36
N TYR A 61 17.53 3.10 13.05
CA TYR A 61 17.75 2.75 14.47
C TYR A 61 18.84 1.70 14.67
N LEU A 62 19.10 0.82 13.68
CA LEU A 62 20.26 -0.06 13.71
C LEU A 62 21.59 0.72 13.64
N LEU A 63 21.62 1.84 12.92
CA LEU A 63 22.82 2.67 12.76
C LEU A 63 23.01 3.67 13.91
N THR A 64 21.94 4.27 14.41
CA THR A 64 22.02 5.30 15.46
C THR A 64 21.94 4.75 16.88
N GLY A 65 21.60 3.47 17.03
CA GLY A 65 21.26 2.86 18.32
C GLY A 65 19.85 3.20 18.80
N PHE A 66 19.35 2.44 19.77
CA PHE A 66 17.99 2.55 20.32
C PHE A 66 17.99 2.42 21.86
N GLU A 67 18.47 3.44 22.55
CA GLU A 67 18.60 3.42 24.02
C GLU A 67 17.31 3.79 24.76
N ASN A 68 16.36 4.45 24.09
CA ASN A 68 15.13 4.93 24.70
C ASN A 68 13.95 3.98 24.45
N GLU A 69 13.03 3.87 25.42
CA GLU A 69 11.78 3.09 25.28
C GLU A 69 10.95 3.52 24.06
N ARG A 70 10.93 4.82 23.77
CA ARG A 70 10.25 5.36 22.58
C ARG A 70 10.87 4.86 21.27
N SER A 71 12.20 4.77 21.19
CA SER A 71 12.88 4.22 20.00
C SER A 71 12.61 2.73 19.85
N GLN A 72 12.57 1.98 20.95
CA GLN A 72 12.22 0.55 20.93
C GLN A 72 10.79 0.33 20.44
N PHE A 73 9.83 1.15 20.89
CA PHE A 73 8.45 1.09 20.40
C PHE A 73 8.36 1.40 18.90
N VAL A 74 9.03 2.45 18.41
CA VAL A 74 9.04 2.78 16.98
C VAL A 74 9.68 1.66 16.16
N LEU A 75 10.76 1.06 16.65
CA LEU A 75 11.41 -0.09 16.01
C LEU A 75 10.45 -1.28 15.91
N LEU A 76 9.77 -1.63 17.00
CA LEU A 76 8.78 -2.71 17.03
C LEU A 76 7.65 -2.47 16.02
N MET A 77 7.07 -1.26 16.02
CA MET A 77 6.02 -0.88 15.08
C MET A 77 6.53 -0.90 13.63
N SER A 78 7.80 -0.57 13.41
CA SER A 78 8.42 -0.63 12.09
C SER A 78 8.57 -2.09 11.63
N TYR A 79 8.96 -3.03 12.49
CA TYR A 79 8.99 -4.46 12.13
C TYR A 79 7.61 -5.02 11.80
N ILE A 80 6.58 -4.65 12.58
CA ILE A 80 5.20 -5.04 12.29
C ILE A 80 4.76 -4.46 10.94
N GLY A 81 5.03 -3.18 10.71
CA GLY A 81 4.72 -2.51 9.45
C GLY A 81 5.45 -3.11 8.25
N LEU A 82 6.71 -3.53 8.43
CA LEU A 82 7.49 -4.21 7.39
C LEU A 82 6.87 -5.56 7.03
N GLY A 83 6.50 -6.35 8.04
CA GLY A 83 5.84 -7.64 7.84
C GLY A 83 4.49 -7.49 7.14
N PHE A 84 3.65 -6.56 7.59
CA PHE A 84 2.34 -6.30 6.99
C PHE A 84 2.47 -5.75 5.57
N GLY A 85 3.31 -4.73 5.37
CA GLY A 85 3.57 -4.14 4.06
C GLY A 85 4.12 -5.17 3.08
N GLY A 86 5.04 -6.03 3.52
CA GLY A 86 5.62 -7.08 2.68
C GLY A 86 4.62 -8.18 2.33
N ALA A 87 3.79 -8.61 3.29
CA ALA A 87 2.73 -9.59 3.05
C ALA A 87 1.68 -9.05 2.07
N ALA A 88 1.22 -7.82 2.26
CA ALA A 88 0.29 -7.17 1.35
C ALA A 88 0.91 -7.00 -0.04
N LEU A 89 2.17 -6.54 -0.11
CA LEU A 89 2.88 -6.39 -1.37
C LEU A 89 2.99 -7.71 -2.15
N ARG A 90 3.23 -8.83 -1.46
CA ARG A 90 3.24 -10.17 -2.08
C ARG A 90 1.90 -10.54 -2.73
N VAL A 91 0.79 -10.07 -2.19
CA VAL A 91 -0.55 -10.29 -2.76
C VAL A 91 -0.79 -9.39 -3.98
N PHE A 92 -0.35 -8.14 -3.92
CA PHE A 92 -0.61 -7.15 -4.98
C PHE A 92 0.36 -7.24 -6.18
N ILE A 93 1.62 -7.60 -5.95
CA ILE A 93 2.67 -7.64 -6.99
C ILE A 93 2.27 -8.48 -8.22
N PRO A 94 1.77 -9.74 -8.08
CA PRO A 94 1.49 -10.57 -9.24
C PRO A 94 0.47 -9.94 -10.19
N SER A 95 -0.63 -9.42 -9.64
CA SER A 95 -1.66 -8.73 -10.41
C SER A 95 -1.16 -7.43 -11.02
N CYS A 96 -0.34 -6.67 -10.26
CA CYS A 96 0.24 -5.43 -10.76
C CYS A 96 1.20 -5.67 -11.92
N ILE A 97 2.04 -6.71 -11.83
CA ILE A 97 2.94 -7.10 -12.92
C ILE A 97 2.12 -7.54 -14.13
N ALA A 98 1.13 -8.42 -13.95
CA ALA A 98 0.27 -8.89 -15.03
C ALA A 98 -0.42 -7.72 -15.76
N PHE A 99 -0.91 -6.73 -15.01
CA PHE A 99 -1.47 -5.51 -15.59
C PHE A 99 -0.41 -4.71 -16.36
N LEU A 100 0.76 -4.44 -15.78
CA LEU A 100 1.83 -3.68 -16.45
C LEU A 100 2.32 -4.37 -17.73
N THR A 101 2.40 -5.70 -17.73
CA THR A 101 2.79 -6.49 -18.91
C THR A 101 1.68 -6.65 -19.95
N SER A 102 0.42 -6.37 -19.60
CA SER A 102 -0.70 -6.46 -20.56
C SER A 102 -0.64 -5.42 -21.68
N TRP A 103 0.17 -4.38 -21.50
CA TRP A 103 0.37 -3.28 -22.45
C TRP A 103 1.63 -3.43 -23.31
N LEU A 104 2.41 -4.49 -23.10
CA LEU A 104 3.73 -4.72 -23.71
C LEU A 104 3.64 -5.85 -24.74
#